data_AF-A0A447FQ98-F1
#
_entry.id   AF-A0A447FQ98-F1
#
_cell.length_a   1.000
_cell.length_b   1.000
_cell.length_c   1.000
_cell.angle_alpha   90.00
_cell.angle_beta   90.00
_cell.angle_gamma   90.00
#
_symmetry.space_group_name_H-M   'P 1'
#
loop_
_entity.id
_entity.type
_entity.pdbx_description
1 polymer ?
#
loop_
_entity_poly.entity_id
_entity_poly.type
_entity_poly.pdbx_seq_one_letter_code
_entity_poly.pdbx_strand_id
1 'polypeptide(L)'
;MKYKPKKDDLICLFRIEPNGLSFNDAIGRVAAESSNGTWTTLSTLKPHIRKIRGRAFYRKGNLVKIAYPSELFELGNMAQVYSAIAGNIFGMKAVDNLRLLDIDFPDMMMKSFRGPQFGIEGVRKFMKVKGRPLTATVPKPKVGMTTREHAKVGYDAWMGGIDFLKDDENLTDQKFNRFKARAKACAKMRDKAEKKTGEIKDYFINVTAESKEMLKRAKIAKNYGFKYVMCDIVTAGWSGLQTLREHCQDSKQAIHAHRAMHATFTRNPKHGISMLTLAKSARLVGVDNIHIGTVIGKLVGTKDEVLNLEREMEYHSMREDFKEGILEEDWKRIKSVFPCSSGGLHPGILPEIMDMMGKNIMVQLGGGIHGHPDGTKSITDLRTNLPRIRDGLGDIQPGQIVKQSYGAALFGEEGDVKDIDVRVEYRLPGSTAIFEQQKKVTIALQSSPIRLLVNSVKEITAQQELVFDVSVISNSNQDLKNVILEAQYPFGFTVTE
;
A
#
# COMPACT_ATOMS: atom_id res chain seq x y z
N MET A 1 -15.95 23.89 -24.08
CA MET A 1 -14.57 24.36 -24.32
C MET A 1 -14.30 25.84 -24.01
N LYS A 2 -15.29 26.77 -24.03
CA LYS A 2 -15.06 28.19 -23.70
C LYS A 2 -15.32 28.58 -22.23
N TYR A 3 -15.75 27.63 -21.41
CA TYR A 3 -16.08 27.91 -20.00
C TYR A 3 -14.81 28.20 -19.21
N LYS A 4 -14.84 29.17 -18.31
CA LYS A 4 -13.79 29.41 -17.33
C LYS A 4 -14.27 28.87 -15.99
N PRO A 5 -13.62 27.83 -15.43
CA PRO A 5 -14.01 27.29 -14.12
C PRO A 5 -14.01 28.37 -13.06
N LYS A 6 -15.01 28.30 -12.17
CA LYS A 6 -15.05 29.11 -10.96
C LYS A 6 -14.23 28.45 -9.86
N LYS A 7 -13.88 29.23 -8.83
CA LYS A 7 -13.13 28.72 -7.66
C LYS A 7 -13.87 27.65 -6.86
N ASP A 8 -15.19 27.59 -6.99
CA ASP A 8 -16.08 26.66 -6.31
C ASP A 8 -16.54 25.50 -7.21
N ASP A 9 -16.05 25.41 -8.45
CA ASP A 9 -16.34 24.24 -9.29
C ASP A 9 -15.50 23.05 -8.83
N LEU A 10 -16.11 21.86 -8.72
CA LEU A 10 -15.39 20.58 -8.68
C LEU A 10 -14.84 20.29 -10.08
N ILE A 11 -13.55 19.98 -10.18
CA ILE A 11 -12.93 19.66 -11.48
C ILE A 11 -12.59 18.19 -11.51
N CYS A 12 -13.04 17.48 -12.54
CA CYS A 12 -12.64 16.09 -12.79
C CYS A 12 -11.84 15.99 -14.07
N LEU A 13 -10.78 15.18 -14.05
CA LEU A 13 -9.99 14.81 -15.22
C LEU A 13 -10.41 13.43 -15.71
N PHE A 14 -10.89 13.35 -16.93
CA PHE A 14 -11.27 12.10 -17.59
C PHE A 14 -10.33 11.76 -18.75
N ARG A 15 -10.04 10.48 -18.94
CA ARG A 15 -9.60 9.91 -20.22
C ARG A 15 -10.83 9.37 -20.95
N ILE A 16 -11.07 9.84 -22.16
CA ILE A 16 -12.27 9.51 -22.95
C ILE A 16 -11.84 8.91 -24.28
N GLU A 17 -12.35 7.72 -24.61
CA GLU A 17 -12.22 7.09 -25.91
C GLU A 17 -13.63 6.91 -26.50
N PRO A 18 -14.05 7.77 -27.45
CA PRO A 18 -15.39 7.72 -28.05
C PRO A 18 -15.64 6.42 -28.82
N ASN A 19 -16.91 5.98 -28.87
CA ASN A 19 -17.37 4.89 -29.74
C ASN A 19 -18.35 5.45 -30.78
N GLY A 20 -17.97 5.42 -32.07
CA GLY A 20 -18.85 5.78 -33.19
C GLY A 20 -19.35 7.23 -33.23
N LEU A 21 -18.97 8.07 -32.26
CA LEU A 21 -19.35 9.47 -32.13
C LEU A 21 -18.14 10.39 -32.33
N SER A 22 -18.42 11.64 -32.69
CA SER A 22 -17.38 12.67 -32.63
C SER A 22 -16.90 12.84 -31.18
N PHE A 23 -15.63 13.20 -31.02
CA PHE A 23 -15.05 13.35 -29.70
C PHE A 23 -15.78 14.42 -28.86
N ASN A 24 -16.22 15.52 -29.49
CA ASN A 24 -16.96 16.58 -28.80
C ASN A 24 -18.34 16.11 -28.34
N ASP A 25 -19.01 15.24 -29.10
CA ASP A 25 -20.30 14.66 -28.70
C ASP A 25 -20.14 13.69 -27.53
N ALA A 26 -19.09 12.87 -27.55
CA ALA A 26 -18.78 11.97 -26.44
C ALA A 26 -18.50 12.76 -25.14
N ILE A 27 -17.70 13.83 -25.23
CA ILE A 27 -17.47 14.76 -24.10
C ILE A 27 -18.79 15.37 -23.62
N GLY A 28 -19.62 15.84 -24.55
CA GLY A 28 -20.92 16.43 -24.24
C GLY A 28 -21.81 15.47 -23.45
N ARG A 29 -21.87 14.20 -23.87
CA ARG A 29 -22.63 13.14 -23.18
C ARG A 29 -22.06 12.83 -21.80
N VAL A 30 -20.73 12.68 -21.67
CA VAL A 30 -20.09 12.48 -20.35
C VAL A 30 -20.45 13.62 -19.41
N ALA A 31 -20.28 14.88 -19.83
CA ALA A 31 -20.58 16.04 -18.99
C ALA A 31 -22.08 16.15 -18.64
N ALA A 32 -22.97 15.83 -19.58
CA ALA A 32 -24.42 15.87 -19.39
C ALA A 32 -24.89 14.81 -18.38
N GLU A 33 -24.55 13.53 -18.62
CA GLU A 33 -25.02 12.38 -17.85
C GLU A 33 -24.35 12.28 -16.46
N SER A 34 -23.26 13.01 -16.22
CA SER A 34 -22.63 13.16 -14.89
C SER A 34 -23.03 14.44 -14.15
N SER A 35 -24.00 15.20 -14.67
CA SER A 35 -24.52 16.40 -14.01
C SER A 35 -26.04 16.43 -13.99
N ASN A 36 -26.67 17.13 -14.93
CA ASN A 36 -28.11 17.34 -14.96
C ASN A 36 -28.71 17.29 -16.38
N GLY A 37 -27.99 16.68 -17.32
CA GLY A 37 -28.47 16.45 -18.68
C GLY A 37 -29.15 15.09 -18.83
N THR A 38 -29.69 14.84 -20.02
CA THR A 38 -30.27 13.55 -20.43
C THR A 38 -30.16 13.39 -21.95
N TRP A 39 -30.55 12.23 -22.46
CA TRP A 39 -30.40 11.83 -23.86
C TRP A 39 -31.32 12.58 -24.86
N THR A 40 -32.32 13.32 -24.38
CA THR A 40 -33.30 14.04 -25.21
C THR A 40 -33.51 15.48 -24.75
N THR A 41 -34.07 16.32 -25.63
CA THR A 41 -34.44 17.70 -25.30
C THR A 41 -35.58 17.70 -24.30
N LEU A 42 -35.37 18.39 -23.17
CA LEU A 42 -36.41 18.58 -22.16
C LEU A 42 -37.08 19.94 -22.32
N SER A 43 -38.41 19.94 -22.42
CA SER A 43 -39.24 21.16 -22.44
C SER A 43 -39.21 21.93 -21.11
N THR A 44 -38.75 21.29 -20.04
CA THR A 44 -38.72 21.84 -18.67
C THR A 44 -37.41 22.54 -18.29
N LEU A 45 -36.43 22.65 -19.20
CA LEU A 45 -35.11 23.23 -18.93
C LEU A 45 -35.14 24.76 -18.78
N LYS A 46 -35.39 25.23 -17.54
CA LYS A 46 -35.32 26.64 -17.15
C LYS A 46 -33.87 27.16 -17.13
N PRO A 47 -33.64 28.49 -17.28
CA PRO A 47 -32.28 29.06 -17.30
C PRO A 47 -31.43 28.73 -16.06
N HIS A 48 -32.00 28.69 -14.86
CA HIS A 48 -31.26 28.35 -13.64
C HIS A 48 -30.79 26.88 -13.65
N ILE A 49 -31.58 25.94 -14.19
CA ILE A 49 -31.19 24.54 -14.35
C ILE A 49 -30.01 24.42 -15.33
N ARG A 50 -30.01 25.19 -16.42
CA ARG A 50 -28.89 25.22 -17.37
C ARG A 50 -27.60 25.79 -16.75
N LYS A 51 -27.68 26.60 -15.69
CA LYS A 51 -26.52 27.18 -15.02
C LYS A 51 -25.73 26.17 -14.18
N ILE A 52 -26.36 25.10 -13.69
CA ILE A 52 -25.69 24.10 -12.83
C ILE A 52 -25.12 22.91 -13.61
N ARG A 53 -25.18 22.89 -14.95
CA ARG A 53 -24.63 21.77 -15.74
C ARG A 53 -23.11 21.64 -15.66
N GLY A 54 -22.61 20.42 -15.79
CA GLY A 54 -21.20 20.13 -16.02
C GLY A 54 -20.72 20.71 -17.35
N ARG A 55 -19.50 21.25 -17.37
CA ARG A 55 -18.93 21.91 -18.55
C ARG A 55 -17.50 21.45 -18.80
N ALA A 56 -17.29 20.75 -19.91
CA ALA A 56 -15.96 20.54 -20.42
C ALA A 56 -15.33 21.86 -20.85
N PHE A 57 -14.14 22.15 -20.33
CA PHE A 57 -13.47 23.43 -20.56
C PHE A 57 -12.06 23.29 -21.11
N TYR A 58 -11.43 22.12 -20.95
CA TYR A 58 -10.08 21.87 -21.45
C TYR A 58 -9.97 20.45 -21.99
N ARG A 59 -9.17 20.27 -23.05
CA ARG A 59 -8.84 18.97 -23.64
C ARG A 59 -7.41 18.96 -24.16
N LYS A 60 -6.69 17.87 -23.92
CA LYS A 60 -5.40 17.55 -24.53
C LYS A 60 -5.40 16.08 -24.95
N GLY A 61 -5.46 15.81 -26.26
CA GLY A 61 -5.60 14.44 -26.77
C GLY A 61 -6.91 13.80 -26.29
N ASN A 62 -6.81 12.69 -25.56
CA ASN A 62 -7.94 11.99 -24.95
C ASN A 62 -8.25 12.42 -23.51
N LEU A 63 -7.47 13.35 -22.94
CA LEU A 63 -7.66 13.88 -21.59
C LEU A 63 -8.56 15.10 -21.60
N VAL A 64 -9.58 15.12 -20.76
CA VAL A 64 -10.63 16.14 -20.73
C VAL A 64 -10.90 16.58 -19.30
N LYS A 65 -10.84 17.89 -19.03
CA LYS A 65 -11.29 18.47 -17.77
C LYS A 65 -12.74 18.89 -17.87
N ILE A 66 -13.54 18.45 -16.91
CA ILE A 66 -14.95 18.84 -16.77
C ILE A 66 -15.11 19.54 -15.42
N ALA A 67 -15.64 20.76 -15.45
CA ALA A 67 -15.99 21.53 -14.27
C ALA A 67 -17.46 21.33 -13.92
N TYR A 68 -17.74 21.09 -12.64
CA TYR A 68 -19.06 20.85 -12.08
C TYR A 68 -19.34 21.90 -11.01
N PRO A 69 -20.38 22.75 -11.18
CA PRO A 69 -20.76 23.72 -10.16
C PRO A 69 -21.04 23.04 -8.82
N SER A 70 -20.54 23.63 -7.72
CA SER A 70 -20.73 23.11 -6.35
C SER A 70 -22.18 22.82 -6.00
N GLU A 71 -23.13 23.61 -6.52
CA GLU A 71 -24.58 23.46 -6.35
C GLU A 71 -25.13 22.08 -6.80
N LEU A 72 -24.38 21.31 -7.60
CA LEU A 72 -24.75 19.94 -7.97
C LEU A 72 -24.60 18.94 -6.82
N PHE A 73 -23.87 19.29 -5.77
CA PHE A 73 -23.43 18.36 -4.76
C PHE A 73 -23.94 18.71 -3.38
N GLU A 74 -24.36 17.68 -2.66
CA GLU A 74 -24.61 17.80 -1.23
C GLU A 74 -23.26 17.87 -0.49
N LEU A 75 -23.06 18.97 0.24
CA LEU A 75 -21.83 19.18 1.02
C LEU A 75 -21.65 18.07 2.05
N GLY A 76 -20.45 17.48 2.11
CA GLY A 76 -20.14 16.39 3.03
C GLY A 76 -20.70 15.03 2.61
N ASN A 77 -21.17 14.83 1.38
CA ASN A 77 -21.69 13.54 0.91
C ASN A 77 -20.85 12.95 -0.25
N MET A 78 -19.83 12.15 0.08
CA MET A 78 -18.97 11.52 -0.93
C MET A 78 -19.72 10.47 -1.77
N ALA A 79 -20.74 9.82 -1.21
CA ALA A 79 -21.56 8.87 -1.95
C ALA A 79 -22.35 9.55 -3.08
N GLN A 80 -22.88 10.76 -2.84
CA GLN A 80 -23.56 11.53 -3.87
C GLN A 80 -22.59 12.08 -4.90
N VAL A 81 -21.40 12.56 -4.50
CA VAL A 81 -20.34 12.96 -5.44
C VAL A 81 -20.04 11.83 -6.42
N TYR A 82 -19.77 10.61 -5.93
CA TYR A 82 -19.49 9.46 -6.79
C TYR A 82 -20.69 9.01 -7.64
N SER A 83 -21.92 9.12 -7.11
CA SER A 83 -23.13 8.85 -7.90
C SER A 83 -23.22 9.75 -9.15
N ALA A 84 -22.71 10.99 -9.06
CA ALA A 84 -22.68 11.92 -10.18
C ALA A 84 -21.48 11.68 -11.10
N ILE A 85 -20.25 11.85 -10.61
CA ILE A 85 -19.04 11.88 -11.46
C ILE A 85 -18.52 10.48 -11.83
N ALA A 86 -19.02 9.44 -11.17
CA ALA A 86 -18.57 8.07 -11.35
C ALA A 86 -19.71 7.04 -11.38
N GLY A 87 -20.91 7.49 -11.76
CA GLY A 87 -22.10 6.64 -11.89
C GLY A 87 -22.30 6.12 -13.32
N ASN A 88 -23.43 6.46 -13.91
CA ASN A 88 -23.92 5.91 -15.18
C ASN A 88 -22.97 6.10 -16.37
N ILE A 89 -22.12 7.13 -16.34
CA ILE A 89 -21.25 7.51 -17.46
C ILE A 89 -20.30 6.39 -17.92
N PHE A 90 -19.91 5.46 -17.03
CA PHE A 90 -19.05 4.34 -17.39
C PHE A 90 -19.76 3.23 -18.18
N GLY A 91 -21.09 3.21 -18.18
CA GLY A 91 -21.91 2.25 -18.93
C GLY A 91 -22.45 2.78 -20.26
N MET A 92 -22.05 3.99 -20.67
CA MET A 92 -22.58 4.61 -21.89
C MET A 92 -22.04 3.94 -23.16
N LYS A 93 -22.93 3.63 -24.11
CA LYS A 93 -22.56 3.20 -25.47
C LYS A 93 -21.81 4.27 -26.30
N ALA A 94 -21.74 5.49 -25.79
CA ALA A 94 -21.09 6.62 -26.47
C ALA A 94 -19.55 6.58 -26.39
N VAL A 95 -18.99 5.71 -25.55
CA VAL A 95 -17.55 5.58 -25.29
C VAL A 95 -17.16 4.11 -25.28
N ASP A 96 -16.00 3.79 -25.85
CA ASP A 96 -15.39 2.46 -25.70
C ASP A 96 -14.71 2.36 -24.34
N ASN A 97 -14.00 3.42 -23.94
CA ASN A 97 -13.33 3.50 -22.65
C ASN A 97 -13.53 4.88 -22.02
N LEU A 98 -13.79 4.88 -20.71
CA LEU A 98 -13.87 6.08 -19.89
C LEU A 98 -13.11 5.82 -18.59
N ARG A 99 -12.17 6.70 -18.25
CA ARG A 99 -11.46 6.62 -16.96
C ARG A 99 -11.46 7.95 -16.24
N LEU A 100 -11.96 7.97 -15.01
CA LEU A 100 -11.77 9.08 -14.08
C LEU A 100 -10.35 9.00 -13.52
N LEU A 101 -9.50 9.98 -13.85
CA LEU A 101 -8.09 10.00 -13.50
C LEU A 101 -7.83 10.76 -12.21
N ASP A 102 -8.49 11.89 -12.02
CA ASP A 102 -8.28 12.74 -10.84
C ASP A 102 -9.48 13.66 -10.58
N ILE A 103 -9.57 14.17 -9.36
CA ILE A 103 -10.56 15.14 -8.88
C ILE A 103 -9.82 16.26 -8.17
N ASP A 104 -10.10 17.51 -8.54
CA ASP A 104 -9.71 18.71 -7.79
C ASP A 104 -10.91 19.22 -6.99
N PHE A 105 -10.77 19.26 -5.66
CA PHE A 105 -11.86 19.56 -4.72
C PHE A 105 -11.86 21.05 -4.33
N PRO A 106 -12.97 21.79 -4.53
CA PRO A 106 -13.02 23.18 -4.13
C PRO A 106 -13.02 23.33 -2.60
N ASP A 107 -12.51 24.46 -2.11
CA ASP A 107 -12.38 24.76 -0.67
C ASP A 107 -13.70 24.60 0.11
N MET A 108 -14.84 24.91 -0.50
CA MET A 108 -16.16 24.70 0.14
C MET A 108 -16.43 23.22 0.44
N MET A 109 -16.11 22.32 -0.50
CA MET A 109 -16.21 20.89 -0.28
C MET A 109 -15.20 20.43 0.76
N MET A 110 -13.95 20.87 0.67
CA MET A 110 -12.93 20.56 1.69
C MET A 110 -13.40 20.92 3.10
N LYS A 111 -14.04 22.08 3.26
CA LYS A 111 -14.59 22.55 4.53
C LYS A 111 -15.72 21.68 5.06
N SER A 112 -16.47 20.99 4.20
CA SER A 112 -17.59 20.13 4.58
C SER A 112 -17.19 18.74 5.09
N PHE A 113 -15.99 18.25 4.75
CA PHE A 113 -15.50 16.95 5.24
C PHE A 113 -14.56 17.11 6.44
N ARG A 114 -14.45 16.07 7.27
CA ARG A 114 -13.58 16.10 8.45
C ARG A 114 -12.11 16.15 8.08
N GLY A 115 -11.69 15.40 7.06
CA GLY A 115 -10.28 15.12 6.79
C GLY A 115 -9.65 14.23 7.87
N PRO A 116 -8.37 13.87 7.71
CA PRO A 116 -7.68 12.94 8.60
C PRO A 116 -7.66 13.48 10.03
N GLN A 117 -7.91 12.62 11.01
CA GLN A 117 -7.99 13.06 12.40
C GLN A 117 -6.60 13.44 12.93
N PHE A 118 -5.60 12.61 12.63
CA PHE A 118 -4.23 12.74 13.10
C PHE A 118 -3.28 13.11 11.98
N GLY A 119 -3.40 12.45 10.82
CA GLY A 119 -2.45 12.56 9.71
C GLY A 119 -1.01 12.18 10.10
N ILE A 120 -0.03 12.42 9.22
CA ILE A 120 1.35 11.93 9.43
C ILE A 120 1.93 12.44 10.76
N GLU A 121 1.86 13.74 11.03
CA GLU A 121 2.42 14.36 12.23
C GLU A 121 1.76 13.85 13.52
N GLY A 122 0.42 13.80 13.52
CA GLY A 122 -0.34 13.32 14.67
C GLY A 122 -0.03 11.84 14.97
N VAL A 123 0.10 11.04 13.91
CA VAL A 123 0.43 9.62 14.04
C VAL A 123 1.83 9.42 14.61
N ARG A 124 2.83 10.15 14.11
CA ARG A 124 4.19 10.14 14.69
C ARG A 124 4.22 10.59 16.13
N LYS A 125 3.47 11.64 16.48
CA LYS A 125 3.42 12.17 17.84
C LYS A 125 2.89 11.13 18.83
N PHE A 126 1.80 10.44 18.49
CA PHE A 126 1.22 9.48 19.43
C PHE A 126 2.00 8.15 19.47
N MET A 127 2.68 7.73 18.38
CA MET A 127 3.56 6.55 18.36
C MET A 127 4.95 6.82 18.94
N LYS A 128 5.35 8.09 19.10
CA LYS A 128 6.70 8.51 19.48
C LYS A 128 7.81 8.00 18.53
N VAL A 129 7.48 7.76 17.27
CA VAL A 129 8.44 7.33 16.24
C VAL A 129 8.81 8.50 15.33
N LYS A 130 10.08 8.91 15.39
CA LYS A 130 10.66 9.99 14.59
C LYS A 130 11.72 9.44 13.64
N GLY A 131 11.85 10.03 12.45
CA GLY A 131 13.01 9.82 11.58
C GLY A 131 13.14 8.45 10.91
N ARG A 132 12.14 7.56 11.04
CA ARG A 132 12.02 6.30 10.30
C ARG A 132 10.57 6.02 9.85
N PRO A 133 10.37 5.15 8.85
CA PRO A 133 9.05 4.59 8.54
C PRO A 133 8.41 3.91 9.76
N LEU A 134 7.08 3.91 9.78
CA LEU A 134 6.32 3.03 10.67
C LEU A 134 6.22 1.63 10.06
N THR A 135 6.17 0.62 10.90
CA THR A 135 6.16 -0.79 10.47
C THR A 135 4.88 -1.49 10.90
N ALA A 136 4.35 -2.34 10.02
CA ALA A 136 3.19 -3.15 10.32
C ALA A 136 3.40 -4.60 9.87
N THR A 137 2.77 -5.55 10.54
CA THR A 137 2.71 -6.93 10.08
C THR A 137 1.30 -7.47 10.06
N VAL A 138 1.02 -8.34 9.09
CA VAL A 138 -0.23 -9.11 9.01
C VAL A 138 0.11 -10.57 9.27
N PRO A 139 -0.45 -11.20 10.32
CA PRO A 139 -0.28 -12.62 10.59
C PRO A 139 -0.56 -13.48 9.35
N LYS A 140 0.24 -14.54 9.17
CA LYS A 140 0.08 -15.52 8.09
C LYS A 140 0.01 -16.94 8.66
N PRO A 141 -0.92 -17.81 8.20
CA PRO A 141 -1.86 -17.64 7.08
C PRO A 141 -2.91 -16.53 7.31
N LYS A 142 -3.52 -16.01 6.22
CA LYS A 142 -4.42 -14.83 6.26
C LYS A 142 -5.54 -14.97 7.30
N VAL A 143 -6.11 -16.17 7.36
CA VAL A 143 -7.17 -16.59 8.30
C VAL A 143 -6.91 -18.03 8.74
N GLY A 144 -7.63 -18.50 9.76
CA GLY A 144 -7.54 -19.87 10.28
C GLY A 144 -6.86 -19.99 11.64
N MET A 145 -6.02 -19.01 12.04
CA MET A 145 -5.47 -18.96 13.39
C MET A 145 -6.55 -18.76 14.43
N THR A 146 -6.49 -19.54 15.51
CA THR A 146 -7.26 -19.30 16.72
C THR A 146 -6.92 -17.94 17.32
N THR A 147 -7.81 -17.42 18.17
CA THR A 147 -7.58 -16.17 18.92
C THR A 147 -6.23 -16.19 19.68
N ARG A 148 -5.85 -17.33 20.26
CA ARG A 148 -4.63 -17.47 21.06
C ARG A 148 -3.38 -17.38 20.19
N GLU A 149 -3.37 -18.08 19.06
CA GLU A 149 -2.25 -18.06 18.11
C GLU A 149 -2.07 -16.66 17.52
N HIS A 150 -3.16 -16.02 17.09
CA HIS A 150 -3.11 -14.67 16.55
C HIS A 150 -2.52 -13.67 17.56
N ALA A 151 -2.96 -13.72 18.81
CA ALA A 151 -2.42 -12.85 19.87
C ALA A 151 -0.94 -13.14 20.17
N LYS A 152 -0.51 -14.41 20.09
CA LYS A 152 0.90 -14.78 20.23
C LYS A 152 1.76 -14.20 19.10
N VAL A 153 1.30 -14.28 17.86
CA VAL A 153 1.97 -13.65 16.71
C VAL A 153 2.09 -12.13 16.92
N GLY A 154 1.03 -11.49 17.41
CA GLY A 154 1.05 -10.08 17.79
C GLY A 154 2.13 -9.75 18.81
N TYR A 155 2.18 -10.51 19.91
CA TYR A 155 3.22 -10.36 20.93
C TYR A 155 4.63 -10.51 20.34
N ASP A 156 4.87 -11.56 19.56
CA ASP A 156 6.18 -11.87 19.00
C ASP A 156 6.63 -10.78 18.01
N ALA A 157 5.72 -10.27 17.18
CA ALA A 157 5.99 -9.18 16.24
C ALA A 157 6.33 -7.85 16.95
N TRP A 158 5.55 -7.48 17.98
CA TRP A 158 5.82 -6.27 18.76
C TRP A 158 7.14 -6.36 19.53
N MET A 159 7.46 -7.54 20.07
CA MET A 159 8.77 -7.78 20.68
C MET A 159 9.90 -7.66 19.65
N GLY A 160 9.69 -8.13 18.41
CA GLY A 160 10.63 -8.00 17.29
C GLY A 160 10.78 -6.60 16.71
N GLY A 161 10.17 -5.57 17.31
CA GLY A 161 10.33 -4.17 16.92
C GLY A 161 9.25 -3.64 15.97
N ILE A 162 8.25 -4.43 15.59
CA ILE A 162 7.14 -3.96 14.76
C ILE A 162 6.27 -2.98 15.56
N ASP A 163 5.83 -1.90 14.91
CA ASP A 163 5.00 -0.86 15.56
C ASP A 163 3.52 -1.29 15.62
N PHE A 164 3.02 -1.89 14.53
CA PHE A 164 1.62 -2.27 14.38
C PHE A 164 1.42 -3.75 14.05
N LEU A 165 0.51 -4.40 14.78
CA LEU A 165 -0.17 -5.58 14.23
C LEU A 165 -1.25 -5.11 13.25
N LYS A 166 -1.63 -5.93 12.28
CA LYS A 166 -2.73 -5.65 11.37
C LYS A 166 -3.54 -6.90 11.07
N ASP A 167 -4.86 -6.78 11.14
CA ASP A 167 -5.75 -7.83 10.63
C ASP A 167 -5.64 -7.95 9.11
N ASP A 168 -5.69 -9.18 8.61
CA ASP A 168 -5.87 -9.40 7.18
C ASP A 168 -7.26 -8.86 6.75
N GLU A 169 -7.41 -8.41 5.51
CA GLU A 169 -8.65 -7.74 5.07
C GLU A 169 -9.89 -8.63 5.14
N ASN A 170 -9.70 -9.95 5.11
CA ASN A 170 -10.80 -10.91 5.24
C ASN A 170 -10.93 -11.51 6.65
N LEU A 171 -10.14 -11.06 7.64
CA LEU A 171 -10.30 -11.44 9.05
C LEU A 171 -11.22 -10.46 9.76
N THR A 172 -12.40 -10.90 10.20
CA THR A 172 -13.40 -10.08 10.90
C THR A 172 -13.83 -10.73 12.22
N ASP A 173 -14.94 -11.48 12.22
CA ASP A 173 -15.53 -12.16 13.39
C ASP A 173 -15.85 -13.66 13.13
N GLN A 174 -15.00 -14.35 12.37
CA GLN A 174 -15.19 -15.77 12.09
C GLN A 174 -15.11 -16.64 13.36
N LYS A 175 -15.73 -17.83 13.34
CA LYS A 175 -15.86 -18.73 14.50
C LYS A 175 -14.52 -19.05 15.19
N PHE A 176 -13.46 -19.30 14.41
CA PHE A 176 -12.13 -19.62 14.94
C PHE A 176 -11.44 -18.41 15.60
N ASN A 177 -11.85 -17.18 15.28
CA ASN A 177 -11.21 -15.96 15.74
C ASN A 177 -12.21 -14.79 15.86
N ARG A 178 -12.93 -14.78 16.99
CA ARG A 178 -13.95 -13.78 17.30
C ARG A 178 -13.31 -12.42 17.60
N PHE A 179 -13.86 -11.35 17.03
CA PHE A 179 -13.38 -9.97 17.13
C PHE A 179 -13.16 -9.54 18.60
N LYS A 180 -14.17 -9.71 19.47
CA LYS A 180 -14.06 -9.30 20.88
C LYS A 180 -12.99 -10.10 21.62
N ALA A 181 -12.88 -11.40 21.34
CA ALA A 181 -11.87 -12.27 21.95
C ALA A 181 -10.46 -11.89 21.48
N ARG A 182 -10.29 -11.63 20.18
CA ARG A 182 -9.06 -11.14 19.56
C ARG A 182 -8.62 -9.81 20.12
N ALA A 183 -9.52 -8.83 20.17
CA ALA A 183 -9.26 -7.51 20.75
C ALA A 183 -8.74 -7.64 22.20
N LYS A 184 -9.45 -8.41 23.04
CA LYS A 184 -9.04 -8.66 24.43
C LYS A 184 -7.67 -9.33 24.54
N ALA A 185 -7.44 -10.38 23.76
CA ALA A 185 -6.20 -11.15 23.82
C ALA A 185 -5.00 -10.34 23.31
N CYS A 186 -5.16 -9.61 22.19
CA CYS A 186 -4.13 -8.77 21.62
C CYS A 186 -3.82 -7.55 22.52
N ALA A 187 -4.81 -6.97 23.20
CA ALA A 187 -4.57 -5.87 24.14
C ALA A 187 -3.68 -6.33 25.29
N LYS A 188 -3.95 -7.50 25.88
CA LYS A 188 -3.09 -8.10 26.92
C LYS A 188 -1.65 -8.30 26.42
N MET A 189 -1.49 -8.72 25.17
CA MET A 189 -0.17 -8.94 24.57
C MET A 189 0.55 -7.65 24.22
N ARG A 190 -0.17 -6.63 23.74
CA ARG A 190 0.33 -5.28 23.50
C ARG A 190 0.88 -4.70 24.78
N ASP A 191 0.08 -4.66 25.84
CA ASP A 191 0.46 -4.07 27.13
C ASP A 191 1.70 -4.77 27.72
N LYS A 192 1.79 -6.10 27.53
CA LYS A 192 2.98 -6.88 27.92
C LYS A 192 4.21 -6.51 27.09
N ALA A 193 4.07 -6.30 25.78
CA ALA A 193 5.17 -5.91 24.90
C ALA A 193 5.62 -4.47 25.16
N GLU A 194 4.70 -3.52 25.34
CA GLU A 194 5.01 -2.12 25.71
C GLU A 194 5.75 -2.06 27.04
N LYS A 195 5.30 -2.82 28.06
CA LYS A 195 6.00 -2.90 29.36
C LYS A 195 7.43 -3.39 29.24
N LYS A 196 7.72 -4.29 28.29
CA LYS A 196 9.05 -4.89 28.10
C LYS A 196 9.97 -4.04 27.23
N THR A 197 9.42 -3.41 26.19
CA THR A 197 10.19 -2.68 25.18
C THR A 197 10.31 -1.20 25.50
N GLY A 198 9.37 -0.64 26.27
CA GLY A 198 9.25 0.80 26.47
C GLY A 198 8.72 1.57 25.25
N GLU A 199 8.43 0.86 24.16
CA GLU A 199 7.93 1.42 22.90
C GLU A 199 6.40 1.33 22.82
N ILE A 200 5.79 2.29 22.11
CA ILE A 200 4.34 2.28 21.88
C ILE A 200 4.01 1.28 20.77
N LYS A 201 2.99 0.45 20.98
CA LYS A 201 2.53 -0.59 20.07
C LYS A 201 1.04 -0.42 19.82
N ASP A 202 0.57 -0.68 18.61
CA ASP A 202 -0.87 -0.63 18.33
C ASP A 202 -1.29 -1.69 17.30
N TYR A 203 -2.56 -1.67 16.91
CA TYR A 203 -3.19 -2.69 16.11
C TYR A 203 -4.23 -2.10 15.15
N PHE A 204 -4.04 -2.36 13.85
CA PHE A 204 -5.03 -2.12 12.82
C PHE A 204 -6.08 -3.24 12.85
N ILE A 205 -6.93 -3.23 13.87
CA ILE A 205 -7.98 -4.23 14.08
C ILE A 205 -9.14 -4.01 13.10
N ASN A 206 -9.51 -5.02 12.31
CA ASN A 206 -10.44 -4.85 11.20
C ASN A 206 -11.89 -4.81 11.67
N VAL A 207 -12.53 -3.64 11.52
CA VAL A 207 -13.92 -3.41 11.91
C VAL A 207 -14.93 -3.63 10.78
N THR A 208 -14.48 -3.91 9.54
CA THR A 208 -15.34 -4.06 8.36
C THR A 208 -16.55 -4.96 8.61
N ALA A 209 -17.75 -4.38 8.48
CA ALA A 209 -19.05 -5.01 8.60
C ALA A 209 -20.14 -4.02 8.12
N GLU A 210 -21.41 -4.41 8.22
CA GLU A 210 -22.52 -3.45 8.24
C GLU A 210 -22.29 -2.37 9.31
N SER A 211 -22.71 -1.14 9.03
CA SER A 211 -22.39 0.07 9.80
C SER A 211 -22.62 -0.07 11.31
N LYS A 212 -23.76 -0.63 11.78
CA LYS A 212 -24.01 -0.74 13.22
C LYS A 212 -23.05 -1.71 13.90
N GLU A 213 -22.77 -2.84 13.27
CA GLU A 213 -21.80 -3.80 13.78
C GLU A 213 -20.36 -3.26 13.71
N MET A 214 -20.02 -2.53 12.64
CA MET A 214 -18.73 -1.84 12.50
C MET A 214 -18.49 -0.82 13.64
N LEU A 215 -19.50 -0.01 13.99
CA LEU A 215 -19.42 0.93 15.11
C LEU A 215 -19.29 0.22 16.46
N LYS A 216 -20.00 -0.89 16.67
CA LYS A 216 -19.86 -1.72 17.87
C LYS A 216 -18.45 -2.28 18.00
N ARG A 217 -17.84 -2.73 16.90
CA ARG A 217 -16.44 -3.21 16.86
C ARG A 217 -15.44 -2.09 17.13
N ALA A 218 -15.64 -0.90 16.56
CA ALA A 218 -14.81 0.27 16.87
C ALA A 218 -14.87 0.63 18.36
N LYS A 219 -16.06 0.63 18.97
CA LYS A 219 -16.24 0.81 20.42
C LYS A 219 -15.53 -0.26 21.25
N ILE A 220 -15.58 -1.53 20.83
CA ILE A 220 -14.84 -2.62 21.49
C ILE A 220 -13.33 -2.37 21.40
N ALA A 221 -12.80 -2.01 20.22
CA ALA A 221 -11.40 -1.69 20.04
C ALA A 221 -10.95 -0.54 20.97
N LYS A 222 -11.78 0.52 21.06
CA LYS A 222 -11.55 1.65 21.96
C LYS A 222 -11.52 1.22 23.42
N ASN A 223 -12.47 0.38 23.85
CA ASN A 223 -12.55 -0.11 25.24
C ASN A 223 -11.33 -0.95 25.65
N TYR A 224 -10.65 -1.57 24.69
CA TYR A 224 -9.37 -2.28 24.91
C TYR A 224 -8.14 -1.39 24.68
N GLY A 225 -8.33 -0.07 24.52
CA GLY A 225 -7.26 0.92 24.44
C GLY A 225 -6.55 1.02 23.09
N PHE A 226 -7.04 0.37 22.04
CA PHE A 226 -6.47 0.53 20.69
C PHE A 226 -6.78 1.92 20.14
N LYS A 227 -5.77 2.59 19.60
CA LYS A 227 -5.92 3.94 19.02
C LYS A 227 -6.20 3.87 17.53
N TYR A 228 -6.17 2.67 16.94
CA TYR A 228 -6.50 2.42 15.54
C TYR A 228 -7.69 1.48 15.36
N VAL A 229 -8.36 1.67 14.23
CA VAL A 229 -9.24 0.68 13.58
C VAL A 229 -8.84 0.56 12.11
N MET A 230 -9.10 -0.61 11.52
CA MET A 230 -8.95 -0.83 10.09
C MET A 230 -10.31 -0.98 9.42
N CYS A 231 -10.45 -0.41 8.22
CA CYS A 231 -11.65 -0.51 7.40
C CYS A 231 -11.28 -0.81 5.93
N ASP A 232 -11.99 -1.74 5.33
CA ASP A 232 -11.91 -2.03 3.90
C ASP A 232 -12.81 -1.05 3.13
N ILE A 233 -12.23 0.08 2.72
CA ILE A 233 -13.02 1.27 2.33
C ILE A 233 -13.87 1.08 1.07
N VAL A 234 -13.42 0.23 0.14
CA VAL A 234 -14.15 -0.01 -1.11
C VAL A 234 -15.35 -0.91 -0.88
N THR A 235 -15.20 -1.96 -0.06
CA THR A 235 -16.28 -2.91 0.24
C THR A 235 -17.26 -2.35 1.27
N ALA A 236 -16.79 -1.53 2.22
CA ALA A 236 -17.65 -0.79 3.15
C ALA A 236 -18.40 0.37 2.46
N GLY A 237 -17.84 0.91 1.39
CA GLY A 237 -18.40 2.05 0.64
C GLY A 237 -18.26 3.39 1.37
N TRP A 238 -18.54 4.47 0.65
CA TRP A 238 -18.36 5.84 1.15
C TRP A 238 -19.23 6.15 2.36
N SER A 239 -20.49 5.73 2.36
CA SER A 239 -21.40 5.94 3.49
C SER A 239 -20.92 5.22 4.76
N GLY A 240 -20.42 3.99 4.61
CA GLY A 240 -19.84 3.23 5.73
C GLY A 240 -18.59 3.90 6.27
N LEU A 241 -17.68 4.33 5.40
CA LEU A 241 -16.46 5.02 5.79
C LEU A 241 -16.73 6.36 6.50
N GLN A 242 -17.65 7.18 5.96
CA GLN A 242 -18.04 8.44 6.60
C GLN A 242 -18.68 8.20 7.96
N THR A 243 -19.56 7.19 8.08
CA THR A 243 -20.14 6.77 9.37
C THR A 243 -19.04 6.42 10.39
N LEU A 244 -18.06 5.61 9.98
CA LEU A 244 -16.93 5.25 10.83
C LEU A 244 -16.10 6.48 11.20
N ARG A 245 -15.86 7.39 10.26
CA ARG A 245 -15.05 8.59 10.48
C ARG A 245 -15.66 9.53 11.50
N GLU A 246 -16.97 9.75 11.47
CA GLU A 246 -17.66 10.54 12.49
C GLU A 246 -17.52 9.89 13.87
N HIS A 247 -17.73 8.58 13.99
CA HIS A 247 -17.52 7.87 15.26
C HIS A 247 -16.07 7.98 15.77
N CYS A 248 -15.09 7.83 14.89
CA CYS A 248 -13.67 7.93 15.21
C CYS A 248 -13.27 9.33 15.68
N GLN A 249 -13.96 10.38 15.20
CA GLN A 249 -13.77 11.75 15.69
C GLN A 249 -13.93 11.81 17.21
N ASP A 250 -15.03 11.25 17.71
CA ASP A 250 -15.40 11.28 19.12
C ASP A 250 -14.57 10.29 19.94
N SER A 251 -14.33 9.09 19.39
CA SER A 251 -13.55 8.05 20.06
C SER A 251 -12.05 8.34 20.07
N LYS A 252 -11.59 9.33 19.30
CA LYS A 252 -10.16 9.67 19.10
C LYS A 252 -9.36 8.46 18.62
N GLN A 253 -9.88 7.77 17.60
CA GLN A 253 -9.21 6.63 16.96
C GLN A 253 -8.86 6.97 15.52
N ALA A 254 -7.66 6.61 15.09
CA ALA A 254 -7.23 6.74 13.73
C ALA A 254 -7.77 5.61 12.84
N ILE A 255 -7.87 5.88 11.54
CA ILE A 255 -8.38 4.91 10.55
C ILE A 255 -7.27 4.45 9.61
N HIS A 256 -7.00 3.14 9.61
CA HIS A 256 -6.20 2.48 8.59
C HIS A 256 -7.10 1.99 7.45
N ALA A 257 -6.99 2.64 6.29
CA ALA A 257 -7.78 2.29 5.12
C ALA A 257 -7.11 1.20 4.28
N HIS A 258 -7.74 0.04 4.26
CA HIS A 258 -7.39 -1.02 3.33
C HIS A 258 -8.28 -0.94 2.09
N ARG A 259 -7.71 -1.25 0.93
CA ARG A 259 -8.33 -1.00 -0.38
C ARG A 259 -8.80 -2.28 -1.09
N ALA A 260 -9.11 -3.34 -0.35
CA ALA A 260 -9.61 -4.60 -0.94
C ALA A 260 -10.72 -4.32 -1.97
N MET A 261 -10.77 -5.07 -3.07
CA MET A 261 -11.65 -4.84 -4.24
C MET A 261 -11.22 -3.72 -5.21
N HIS A 262 -10.35 -2.76 -4.85
CA HIS A 262 -10.02 -1.61 -5.73
C HIS A 262 -9.56 -2.00 -7.15
N ALA A 263 -8.83 -3.09 -7.30
CA ALA A 263 -8.23 -3.49 -8.58
C ALA A 263 -9.28 -3.88 -9.65
N THR A 264 -10.54 -4.11 -9.27
CA THR A 264 -11.63 -4.39 -10.22
C THR A 264 -11.92 -3.21 -11.14
N PHE A 265 -11.67 -1.97 -10.67
CA PHE A 265 -11.89 -0.74 -11.46
C PHE A 265 -10.65 0.18 -11.53
N THR A 266 -9.63 -0.02 -10.70
CA THR A 266 -8.40 0.80 -10.74
C THR A 266 -7.31 0.28 -11.66
N ARG A 267 -7.33 -1.02 -12.00
CA ARG A 267 -6.23 -1.67 -12.74
C ARG A 267 -6.20 -1.33 -14.24
N ASN A 268 -7.36 -1.21 -14.90
CA ASN A 268 -7.40 -0.97 -16.34
C ASN A 268 -7.00 0.48 -16.65
N PRO A 269 -5.89 0.74 -17.38
CA PRO A 269 -5.44 2.11 -17.62
C PRO A 269 -6.36 2.92 -18.53
N LYS A 270 -7.31 2.29 -19.23
CA LYS A 270 -8.24 2.96 -20.16
C LYS A 270 -9.64 3.16 -19.58
N HIS A 271 -10.10 2.26 -18.72
CA HIS A 271 -11.47 2.26 -18.21
C HIS A 271 -11.52 2.16 -16.68
N GLY A 272 -12.46 2.85 -16.04
CA GLY A 272 -12.72 2.78 -14.59
C GLY A 272 -12.29 4.03 -13.82
N ILE A 273 -11.80 3.87 -12.59
CA ILE A 273 -11.44 5.00 -11.71
C ILE A 273 -9.99 4.81 -11.28
N SER A 274 -9.16 5.84 -11.29
CA SER A 274 -7.77 5.71 -10.84
C SER A 274 -7.68 5.45 -9.32
N MET A 275 -6.57 4.85 -8.89
CA MET A 275 -6.28 4.75 -7.46
C MET A 275 -6.04 6.13 -6.84
N LEU A 276 -5.55 7.11 -7.61
CA LEU A 276 -5.33 8.49 -7.18
C LEU A 276 -6.66 9.14 -6.76
N THR A 277 -7.68 9.07 -7.62
CA THR A 277 -9.03 9.55 -7.32
C THR A 277 -9.58 8.93 -6.02
N LEU A 278 -9.42 7.61 -5.86
CA LEU A 278 -9.87 6.89 -4.67
C LEU A 278 -9.11 7.37 -3.42
N ALA A 279 -7.80 7.56 -3.52
CA ALA A 279 -6.95 8.00 -2.41
C ALA A 279 -7.25 9.44 -1.99
N LYS A 280 -7.42 10.38 -2.93
CA LYS A 280 -7.83 11.77 -2.64
C LYS A 280 -9.20 11.81 -1.94
N SER A 281 -10.13 11.01 -2.43
CA SER A 281 -11.48 10.90 -1.82
C SER A 281 -11.40 10.36 -0.39
N ALA A 282 -10.56 9.34 -0.14
CA ALA A 282 -10.34 8.80 1.19
C ALA A 282 -9.62 9.79 2.13
N ARG A 283 -8.63 10.55 1.64
CA ARG A 283 -7.97 11.65 2.36
C ARG A 283 -8.98 12.71 2.76
N LEU A 284 -9.82 13.14 1.82
CA LEU A 284 -10.85 14.15 2.08
C LEU A 284 -11.87 13.67 3.13
N VAL A 285 -12.38 12.43 2.99
CA VAL A 285 -13.29 11.83 3.98
C VAL A 285 -12.63 11.78 5.36
N GLY A 286 -11.39 11.30 5.43
CA GLY A 286 -10.54 11.48 6.60
C GLY A 286 -9.88 10.24 7.17
N VAL A 287 -9.33 9.37 6.32
CA VAL A 287 -8.50 8.24 6.76
C VAL A 287 -7.12 8.73 7.19
N ASP A 288 -6.47 8.05 8.14
CA ASP A 288 -5.13 8.45 8.61
C ASP A 288 -4.01 7.71 7.89
N ASN A 289 -4.26 6.48 7.46
CA ASN A 289 -3.35 5.70 6.61
C ASN A 289 -4.12 5.13 5.42
N ILE A 290 -3.46 4.95 4.28
CA ILE A 290 -4.04 4.24 3.14
C ILE A 290 -3.00 3.41 2.39
N HIS A 291 -3.40 2.21 1.94
CA HIS A 291 -2.58 1.42 1.05
C HIS A 291 -2.43 2.09 -0.33
N ILE A 292 -1.18 2.35 -0.75
CA ILE A 292 -0.90 2.96 -2.07
C ILE A 292 -0.25 1.99 -3.07
N GLY A 293 0.19 0.82 -2.61
CA GLY A 293 0.79 -0.21 -3.44
C GLY A 293 2.28 -0.37 -3.15
N THR A 294 2.96 -1.13 -3.98
CA THR A 294 4.38 -1.42 -3.84
C THR A 294 5.06 -1.01 -5.12
N VAL A 295 6.04 -0.10 -5.03
CA VAL A 295 6.91 0.20 -6.19
C VAL A 295 7.57 -1.11 -6.66
N ILE A 296 8.01 -1.91 -5.68
CA ILE A 296 8.62 -3.23 -5.85
C ILE A 296 7.84 -4.21 -4.99
N GLY A 297 7.10 -5.12 -5.61
CA GLY A 297 6.27 -6.08 -4.91
C GLY A 297 5.32 -6.84 -5.85
N LYS A 298 4.43 -7.63 -5.27
CA LYS A 298 3.63 -8.61 -6.04
C LYS A 298 2.39 -8.05 -6.74
N LEU A 299 2.01 -6.80 -6.46
CA LEU A 299 0.76 -6.21 -6.95
C LEU A 299 1.05 -5.19 -8.05
N VAL A 300 0.21 -5.17 -9.09
CA VAL A 300 0.34 -4.27 -10.24
C VAL A 300 0.24 -2.79 -9.79
N GLY A 301 1.21 -2.00 -10.22
CA GLY A 301 1.26 -0.53 -10.12
C GLY A 301 2.60 -0.07 -10.66
N THR A 302 2.62 0.93 -11.55
CA THR A 302 3.89 1.47 -12.04
C THR A 302 4.60 2.25 -10.93
N LYS A 303 5.93 2.38 -11.03
CA LYS A 303 6.71 3.18 -10.08
C LYS A 303 6.17 4.60 -9.96
N ASP A 304 5.90 5.24 -11.09
CA ASP A 304 5.42 6.63 -11.13
C ASP A 304 4.04 6.77 -10.49
N GLU A 305 3.10 5.84 -10.75
CA GLU A 305 1.77 5.85 -10.09
C GLU A 305 1.88 5.76 -8.56
N VAL A 306 2.75 4.89 -8.04
CA VAL A 306 2.92 4.73 -6.59
C VAL A 306 3.59 5.95 -5.96
N LEU A 307 4.59 6.54 -6.61
CA LEU A 307 5.24 7.76 -6.14
C LEU A 307 4.31 8.98 -6.22
N ASN A 308 3.46 9.06 -7.24
CA ASN A 308 2.43 10.09 -7.33
C ASN A 308 1.40 9.96 -6.19
N LEU A 309 0.96 8.74 -5.88
CA LEU A 309 0.08 8.48 -4.74
C LEU A 309 0.71 8.84 -3.40
N GLU A 310 2.00 8.53 -3.23
CA GLU A 310 2.76 8.89 -2.03
C GLU A 310 2.79 10.41 -1.85
N ARG A 311 3.23 11.15 -2.88
CA ARG A 311 3.24 12.62 -2.87
C ARG A 311 1.86 13.22 -2.62
N GLU A 312 0.82 12.70 -3.26
CA GLU A 312 -0.56 13.18 -3.07
C GLU A 312 -1.05 12.98 -1.63
N MET A 313 -0.60 11.94 -0.94
CA MET A 313 -0.99 11.71 0.45
C MET A 313 -0.14 12.52 1.44
N GLU A 314 1.12 12.79 1.11
CA GLU A 314 2.05 13.50 1.98
C GLU A 314 1.95 15.04 1.84
N TYR A 315 1.94 15.56 0.63
CA TYR A 315 2.09 16.99 0.36
C TYR A 315 0.77 17.77 0.52
N HIS A 316 0.90 19.03 0.90
CA HIS A 316 -0.23 19.95 1.02
C HIS A 316 -0.62 20.62 -0.29
N SER A 317 0.32 20.77 -1.23
CA SER A 317 0.08 21.35 -2.54
C SER A 317 0.68 20.46 -3.61
N MET A 318 -0.12 20.18 -4.63
CA MET A 318 0.22 19.35 -5.77
C MET A 318 0.15 20.20 -7.02
N ARG A 319 1.15 20.04 -7.89
CA ARG A 319 1.16 20.69 -9.20
C ARG A 319 0.53 19.78 -10.22
N GLU A 320 -0.17 20.39 -11.17
CA GLU A 320 -0.70 19.68 -12.31
C GLU A 320 0.41 18.97 -13.11
N ASP A 321 0.16 17.69 -13.41
CA ASP A 321 0.94 16.91 -14.36
C ASP A 321 -0.02 16.13 -15.27
N PHE A 322 -0.29 16.70 -16.45
CA PHE A 322 -1.15 16.06 -17.45
C PHE A 322 -0.63 14.73 -17.98
N LYS A 323 0.69 14.49 -17.96
CA LYS A 323 1.25 13.24 -18.48
C LYS A 323 0.86 12.09 -17.55
N GLU A 324 0.94 12.35 -16.25
CA GLU A 324 0.60 11.39 -15.20
C GLU A 324 -0.90 11.41 -14.84
N GLY A 325 -1.67 12.36 -15.38
CA GLY A 325 -3.11 12.47 -15.16
C GLY A 325 -3.46 13.08 -13.81
N ILE A 326 -2.66 14.05 -13.35
CA ILE A 326 -2.76 14.72 -12.06
C ILE A 326 -3.24 16.16 -12.25
N LEU A 327 -4.21 16.58 -11.45
CA LEU A 327 -4.67 17.96 -11.35
C LEU A 327 -3.89 18.71 -10.26
N GLU A 328 -3.86 20.04 -10.38
CA GLU A 328 -3.44 20.89 -9.28
C GLU A 328 -4.43 20.73 -8.11
N GLU A 329 -3.91 20.70 -6.88
CA GLU A 329 -4.71 20.64 -5.65
C GLU A 329 -3.96 21.36 -4.54
N ASP A 330 -4.68 22.15 -3.74
CA ASP A 330 -4.17 22.69 -2.48
C ASP A 330 -5.09 22.24 -1.36
N TRP A 331 -4.61 21.30 -0.56
CA TRP A 331 -5.36 20.64 0.50
C TRP A 331 -5.74 21.55 1.68
N LYS A 332 -5.28 22.82 1.71
CA LYS A 332 -5.63 23.80 2.74
C LYS A 332 -5.48 23.21 4.15
N ARG A 333 -6.60 23.05 4.87
CA ARG A 333 -6.67 22.52 6.24
C ARG A 333 -6.65 20.99 6.34
N ILE A 334 -6.76 20.27 5.22
CA ILE A 334 -6.83 18.82 5.19
C ILE A 334 -5.42 18.26 5.39
N LYS A 335 -5.23 17.58 6.52
CA LYS A 335 -3.96 16.98 6.90
C LYS A 335 -3.49 15.94 5.88
N SER A 336 -2.20 15.65 5.91
CA SER A 336 -1.61 14.52 5.19
C SER A 336 -2.11 13.18 5.71
N VAL A 337 -1.94 12.13 4.91
CA VAL A 337 -2.30 10.73 5.20
C VAL A 337 -1.01 9.92 5.11
N PHE A 338 -0.81 8.95 6.00
CA PHE A 338 0.33 8.04 5.91
C PHE A 338 0.16 7.06 4.72
N PRO A 339 0.99 7.16 3.67
CA PRO A 339 1.00 6.18 2.61
C PRO A 339 1.55 4.84 3.12
N CYS A 340 0.80 3.76 2.92
CA CYS A 340 1.18 2.41 3.31
C CYS A 340 1.64 1.60 2.09
N SER A 341 2.91 1.21 2.08
CA SER A 341 3.51 0.30 1.12
C SER A 341 3.43 -1.14 1.64
N SER A 342 2.79 -2.02 0.86
CA SER A 342 2.41 -3.36 1.32
C SER A 342 2.18 -4.32 0.16
N GLY A 343 2.84 -5.48 0.20
CA GLY A 343 2.53 -6.60 -0.70
C GLY A 343 3.77 -7.31 -1.24
N GLY A 344 4.18 -8.40 -0.59
CA GLY A 344 5.37 -9.16 -1.00
C GLY A 344 6.68 -8.48 -0.59
N LEU A 345 6.66 -7.69 0.47
CA LEU A 345 7.85 -7.02 0.99
C LEU A 345 8.62 -7.91 1.97
N HIS A 346 9.95 -7.78 1.99
CA HIS A 346 10.88 -8.40 2.94
C HIS A 346 11.99 -7.39 3.33
N PRO A 347 12.75 -7.61 4.42
CA PRO A 347 13.75 -6.65 4.91
C PRO A 347 14.79 -6.21 3.87
N GLY A 348 15.17 -7.09 2.94
CA GLY A 348 16.21 -6.84 1.93
C GLY A 348 15.88 -5.73 0.92
N ILE A 349 14.60 -5.40 0.71
CA ILE A 349 14.19 -4.34 -0.22
C ILE A 349 13.77 -3.04 0.48
N LEU A 350 13.80 -2.99 1.81
CA LEU A 350 13.44 -1.80 2.57
C LEU A 350 14.32 -0.58 2.30
N PRO A 351 15.66 -0.72 2.17
CA PRO A 351 16.51 0.41 1.81
C PRO A 351 16.08 1.07 0.50
N GLU A 352 15.74 0.27 -0.52
CA GLU A 352 15.32 0.78 -1.83
C GLU A 352 13.97 1.50 -1.75
N ILE A 353 13.01 0.96 -0.99
CA ILE A 353 11.72 1.61 -0.75
C ILE A 353 11.91 2.95 -0.02
N MET A 354 12.79 3.00 0.98
CA MET A 354 13.10 4.23 1.69
C MET A 354 13.84 5.26 0.83
N ASP A 355 14.73 4.82 -0.05
CA ASP A 355 15.42 5.69 -1.01
C ASP A 355 14.41 6.32 -1.99
N MET A 356 13.39 5.56 -2.40
CA MET A 356 12.39 6.03 -3.36
C MET A 356 11.28 6.89 -2.74
N MET A 357 10.76 6.50 -1.57
CA MET A 357 9.55 7.08 -0.97
C MET A 357 9.83 7.87 0.31
N GLY A 358 11.09 7.93 0.73
CA GLY A 358 11.48 8.57 1.97
C GLY A 358 11.00 7.83 3.22
N LYS A 359 10.86 8.60 4.30
CA LYS A 359 10.64 8.06 5.66
C LYS A 359 9.21 8.24 6.15
N ASN A 360 8.40 9.04 5.46
CA ASN A 360 7.01 9.36 5.80
C ASN A 360 6.01 8.32 5.27
N ILE A 361 6.47 7.08 5.16
CA ILE A 361 5.67 5.94 4.78
C ILE A 361 5.43 5.01 5.95
N MET A 362 4.43 4.16 5.79
CA MET A 362 4.26 2.94 6.55
C MET A 362 4.64 1.75 5.67
N VAL A 363 5.40 0.81 6.22
CA VAL A 363 5.81 -0.40 5.52
C VAL A 363 5.16 -1.60 6.19
N GLN A 364 4.41 -2.38 5.41
CA GLN A 364 3.79 -3.60 5.87
C GLN A 364 4.47 -4.83 5.28
N LEU A 365 5.03 -5.66 6.14
CA LEU A 365 5.66 -6.92 5.78
C LEU A 365 4.89 -8.07 6.42
N GLY A 366 4.32 -8.97 5.62
CA GLY A 366 3.61 -10.16 6.13
C GLY A 366 4.53 -11.37 6.10
N GLY A 367 4.55 -12.07 4.95
CA GLY A 367 5.44 -13.21 4.73
C GLY A 367 6.93 -12.88 4.93
N GLY A 368 7.37 -11.66 4.62
CA GLY A 368 8.75 -11.23 4.86
C GLY A 368 9.17 -11.12 6.33
N ILE A 369 8.23 -11.21 7.27
CA ILE A 369 8.51 -11.36 8.71
C ILE A 369 8.23 -12.79 9.14
N HIS A 370 7.03 -13.29 8.85
CA HIS A 370 6.57 -14.58 9.38
C HIS A 370 7.22 -15.79 8.71
N GLY A 371 7.75 -15.62 7.49
CA GLY A 371 8.51 -16.64 6.78
C GLY A 371 10.01 -16.64 7.08
N HIS A 372 10.47 -15.83 8.04
CA HIS A 372 11.86 -15.92 8.51
C HIS A 372 12.09 -17.30 9.15
N PRO A 373 13.22 -17.98 8.91
CA PRO A 373 13.49 -19.33 9.45
C PRO A 373 13.35 -19.42 10.97
N ASP A 374 13.83 -18.41 11.71
CA ASP A 374 13.71 -18.32 13.17
C ASP A 374 12.33 -17.83 13.67
N GLY A 375 11.37 -17.68 12.76
CA GLY A 375 10.03 -17.19 13.04
C GLY A 375 9.95 -15.69 13.31
N THR A 376 8.80 -15.27 13.87
CA THR A 376 8.38 -13.85 13.93
C THR A 376 9.19 -12.99 14.91
N LYS A 377 9.85 -13.60 15.89
CA LYS A 377 10.41 -12.91 17.07
C LYS A 377 11.90 -12.56 16.92
N SER A 378 12.59 -12.95 15.84
CA SER A 378 14.06 -12.92 15.85
C SER A 378 14.63 -11.52 16.06
N ILE A 379 15.25 -11.32 17.23
CA ILE A 379 16.05 -10.17 17.65
C ILE A 379 17.49 -10.67 17.69
N THR A 380 18.12 -10.78 16.51
CA THR A 380 19.57 -10.70 16.41
C THR A 380 19.87 -9.27 15.98
N ASP A 381 20.29 -8.47 16.96
CA ASP A 381 20.78 -7.10 16.88
C ASP A 381 21.13 -6.59 15.45
N LEU A 382 20.23 -5.82 14.83
CA LEU A 382 20.46 -5.16 13.54
C LEU A 382 21.14 -3.78 13.66
N ARG A 383 21.98 -3.56 14.69
CA ARG A 383 22.93 -2.44 14.71
C ARG A 383 24.22 -2.72 13.91
N THR A 384 24.17 -3.58 12.90
CA THR A 384 25.31 -3.82 11.99
C THR A 384 24.94 -3.55 10.53
N ASN A 385 25.97 -3.14 9.78
CA ASN A 385 25.94 -2.22 8.64
C ASN A 385 24.96 -2.53 7.51
N LEU A 386 24.47 -1.45 6.88
CA LEU A 386 23.62 -1.46 5.68
C LEU A 386 24.24 -2.33 4.57
N PRO A 387 23.42 -3.06 3.77
CA PRO A 387 23.87 -3.87 2.63
C PRO A 387 24.43 -3.03 1.45
N ARG A 388 24.56 -1.71 1.62
CA ARG A 388 25.05 -0.76 0.61
C ARG A 388 26.06 0.18 1.27
N ILE A 389 27.25 0.27 0.66
CA ILE A 389 28.30 1.21 1.03
C ILE A 389 28.36 2.30 -0.05
N ARG A 390 28.53 3.57 0.35
CA ARG A 390 28.76 4.70 -0.56
C ARG A 390 29.86 5.57 0.02
N ASP A 391 31.05 5.46 -0.56
CA ASP A 391 32.22 6.22 -0.14
C ASP A 391 32.53 7.36 -1.11
N GLY A 392 33.07 8.45 -0.58
CA GLY A 392 33.65 9.51 -1.40
C GLY A 392 35.05 9.11 -1.85
N LEU A 393 35.28 9.04 -3.16
CA LEU A 393 36.62 8.76 -3.73
C LEU A 393 37.51 10.02 -3.80
N GLY A 394 36.96 11.20 -3.49
CA GLY A 394 37.63 12.50 -3.68
C GLY A 394 37.75 12.90 -5.15
N ASP A 395 38.47 14.00 -5.40
CA ASP A 395 38.79 14.44 -6.76
C ASP A 395 39.87 13.55 -7.37
N ILE A 396 39.57 12.93 -8.51
CA ILE A 396 40.50 12.06 -9.25
C ILE A 396 41.13 12.87 -10.38
N GLN A 397 42.44 13.10 -10.31
CA GLN A 397 43.18 13.85 -11.32
C GLN A 397 43.33 13.07 -12.63
N PRO A 398 43.52 13.73 -13.78
CA PRO A 398 43.79 13.05 -15.05
C PRO A 398 44.95 12.06 -14.93
N GLY A 399 44.70 10.78 -15.29
CA GLY A 399 45.68 9.70 -15.20
C GLY A 399 45.86 9.07 -13.80
N GLN A 400 45.21 9.60 -12.76
CA GLN A 400 45.26 9.04 -11.41
C GLN A 400 44.37 7.80 -11.30
N ILE A 401 44.88 6.77 -10.62
CA ILE A 401 44.14 5.55 -10.32
C ILE A 401 43.85 5.51 -8.82
N VAL A 402 42.57 5.47 -8.45
CA VAL A 402 42.12 5.24 -7.06
C VAL A 402 41.73 3.77 -6.93
N LYS A 403 42.29 3.08 -5.94
CA LYS A 403 41.96 1.70 -5.61
C LYS A 403 41.35 1.64 -4.21
N GLN A 404 40.20 0.98 -4.09
CA GLN A 404 39.58 0.66 -2.81
C GLN A 404 39.22 -0.82 -2.79
N SER A 405 39.36 -1.44 -1.62
CA SER A 405 39.08 -2.84 -1.41
C SER A 405 37.89 -2.99 -0.49
N TYR A 406 36.93 -3.80 -0.90
CA TYR A 406 35.73 -4.10 -0.14
C TYR A 406 35.67 -5.59 0.17
N GLY A 407 35.44 -5.93 1.44
CA GLY A 407 35.16 -7.30 1.86
C GLY A 407 33.64 -7.50 1.95
N ALA A 408 33.14 -8.59 1.37
CA ALA A 408 31.74 -9.01 1.49
C ALA A 408 31.65 -10.51 1.73
N ALA A 409 30.79 -10.93 2.65
CA ALA A 409 30.40 -12.32 2.81
C ALA A 409 29.09 -12.55 2.04
N LEU A 410 29.13 -13.43 1.04
CA LEU A 410 27.97 -13.80 0.24
C LEU A 410 27.43 -15.14 0.72
N PHE A 411 26.11 -15.25 0.80
CA PHE A 411 25.41 -16.46 1.24
C PHE A 411 24.45 -16.93 0.14
N GLY A 412 24.30 -18.24 -0.03
CA GLY A 412 23.44 -18.86 -1.02
C GLY A 412 23.80 -20.33 -1.24
N GLU A 413 23.08 -21.00 -2.13
CA GLU A 413 23.26 -22.43 -2.43
C GLU A 413 24.45 -22.68 -3.37
N GLU A 414 24.87 -23.94 -3.49
CA GLU A 414 25.89 -24.31 -4.48
C GLU A 414 25.34 -24.05 -5.90
N GLY A 415 26.09 -23.29 -6.69
CA GLY A 415 25.66 -22.86 -8.02
C GLY A 415 24.81 -21.58 -8.04
N ASP A 416 24.47 -21.01 -6.87
CA ASP A 416 23.82 -19.70 -6.83
C ASP A 416 24.73 -18.65 -7.44
N VAL A 417 24.15 -17.86 -8.33
CA VAL A 417 24.82 -16.72 -8.95
C VAL A 417 24.35 -15.44 -8.26
N LYS A 418 25.29 -14.71 -7.67
CA LYS A 418 25.05 -13.40 -7.05
C LYS A 418 25.71 -12.32 -7.89
N ASP A 419 24.93 -11.30 -8.22
CA ASP A 419 25.43 -10.11 -8.90
C ASP A 419 25.72 -9.01 -7.88
N ILE A 420 26.93 -8.46 -7.93
CA ILE A 420 27.31 -7.24 -7.23
C ILE A 420 27.38 -6.12 -8.26
N ASP A 421 26.48 -5.15 -8.13
CA ASP A 421 26.50 -3.95 -8.96
C ASP A 421 27.42 -2.89 -8.35
N VAL A 422 28.51 -2.59 -9.04
CA VAL A 422 29.46 -1.52 -8.66
C VAL A 422 29.22 -0.32 -9.56
N ARG A 423 28.94 0.82 -8.96
CA ARG A 423 28.62 2.08 -9.65
C ARG A 423 29.56 3.19 -9.19
N VAL A 424 30.08 3.94 -10.14
CA VAL A 424 30.79 5.21 -9.90
C VAL A 424 30.00 6.34 -10.53
N GLU A 425 29.74 7.38 -9.73
CA GLU A 425 29.15 8.63 -10.18
C GLU A 425 30.22 9.72 -10.18
N TYR A 426 30.24 10.55 -11.20
CA TYR A 426 31.19 11.67 -11.29
C TYR A 426 30.57 12.88 -12.00
N ARG A 427 31.22 14.04 -11.84
CA ARG A 427 30.88 15.28 -12.53
C ARG A 427 32.13 15.83 -13.19
N LEU A 428 31.94 16.47 -14.33
CA LEU A 428 33.01 17.24 -14.97
C LEU A 428 32.96 18.69 -14.47
N PRO A 429 34.11 19.36 -14.30
CA PRO A 429 34.15 20.79 -13.96
C PRO A 429 33.29 21.61 -14.92
N GLY A 430 32.42 22.46 -14.38
CA GLY A 430 31.51 23.30 -15.16
C GLY A 430 30.22 22.62 -15.66
N SER A 431 30.02 21.31 -15.39
CA SER A 431 28.78 20.59 -15.72
C SER A 431 27.91 20.35 -14.48
N THR A 432 26.60 20.55 -14.61
CA THR A 432 25.61 20.19 -13.57
C THR A 432 25.10 18.76 -13.72
N ALA A 433 25.42 18.08 -14.83
CA ALA A 433 25.03 16.70 -15.09
C ALA A 433 25.89 15.72 -14.27
N ILE A 434 25.25 14.68 -13.73
CA ILE A 434 25.92 13.54 -13.10
C ILE A 434 26.09 12.47 -14.16
N PHE A 435 27.33 12.06 -14.37
CA PHE A 435 27.68 10.93 -15.22
C PHE A 435 27.84 9.70 -14.35
N GLU A 436 27.53 8.55 -14.93
CA GLU A 436 27.55 7.26 -14.25
C GLU A 436 28.27 6.24 -15.10
N GLN A 437 29.05 5.40 -14.43
CA GLN A 437 29.53 4.14 -14.99
C GLN A 437 29.20 3.01 -14.01
N GLN A 438 28.61 1.95 -14.53
CA GLN A 438 28.27 0.75 -13.77
C GLN A 438 28.99 -0.45 -14.34
N LYS A 439 29.43 -1.35 -13.46
CA LYS A 439 29.90 -2.68 -13.81
C LYS A 439 29.30 -3.68 -12.86
N LYS A 440 28.85 -4.79 -13.42
CA LYS A 440 28.33 -5.93 -12.66
C LYS A 440 29.45 -6.95 -12.48
N VAL A 441 29.61 -7.41 -11.24
CA VAL A 441 30.50 -8.51 -10.88
C VAL A 441 29.62 -9.69 -10.51
N THR A 442 29.67 -10.73 -11.32
CA THR A 442 28.89 -11.95 -11.10
C THR A 442 29.77 -12.96 -10.37
N ILE A 443 29.28 -13.44 -9.23
CA ILE A 443 29.96 -14.41 -8.38
C ILE A 443 29.09 -15.65 -8.29
N ALA A 444 29.61 -16.79 -8.73
CA ALA A 444 29.00 -18.09 -8.51
C ALA A 444 29.50 -18.66 -7.18
N LEU A 445 28.58 -19.08 -6.31
CA LEU A 445 28.93 -19.77 -5.07
C LEU A 445 29.33 -21.21 -5.41
N GLN A 446 30.59 -21.54 -5.14
CA GLN A 446 31.19 -22.84 -5.52
C GLN A 446 30.84 -23.99 -4.57
N SER A 447 30.36 -23.69 -3.37
CA SER A 447 30.03 -24.71 -2.37
C SER A 447 28.95 -24.20 -1.43
N SER A 448 27.96 -25.04 -1.17
CA SER A 448 27.03 -24.82 -0.07
C SER A 448 27.69 -25.19 1.28
N PRO A 449 27.37 -24.48 2.38
CA PRO A 449 27.80 -24.88 3.73
C PRO A 449 27.31 -26.29 4.13
N ILE A 450 26.23 -26.76 3.50
CA ILE A 450 25.66 -28.10 3.70
C ILE A 450 25.54 -28.79 2.35
N ARG A 451 26.01 -30.04 2.29
CA ARG A 451 25.71 -30.97 1.21
C ARG A 451 24.77 -32.05 1.73
N LEU A 452 23.63 -32.22 1.07
CA LEU A 452 22.67 -33.29 1.33
C LEU A 452 22.87 -34.40 0.29
N LEU A 453 23.10 -35.62 0.76
CA LEU A 453 23.13 -36.82 -0.07
C LEU A 453 22.01 -37.74 0.40
N VAL A 454 21.22 -38.24 -0.55
CA VAL A 454 20.18 -39.23 -0.29
C VAL A 454 20.46 -40.43 -1.19
N ASN A 455 20.84 -41.54 -0.58
CA ASN A 455 21.06 -42.80 -1.29
C ASN A 455 19.86 -43.71 -1.03
N SER A 456 19.23 -44.15 -2.11
CA SER A 456 18.04 -45.00 -2.06
C SER A 456 17.99 -45.90 -3.28
N VAL A 457 17.30 -47.03 -3.16
CA VAL A 457 16.92 -47.84 -4.33
C VAL A 457 15.85 -47.09 -5.14
N LYS A 458 15.99 -47.07 -6.47
CA LYS A 458 15.12 -46.28 -7.36
C LYS A 458 13.81 -46.98 -7.73
N GLU A 459 13.74 -48.29 -7.50
CA GLU A 459 12.59 -49.13 -7.81
C GLU A 459 12.36 -50.09 -6.65
N ILE A 460 11.10 -50.24 -6.23
CA ILE A 460 10.67 -51.17 -5.18
C ILE A 460 9.34 -51.81 -5.60
N THR A 461 9.07 -53.00 -5.08
CA THR A 461 7.74 -53.64 -5.23
C THR A 461 6.79 -53.20 -4.11
N ALA A 462 5.48 -53.32 -4.34
CA ALA A 462 4.47 -52.96 -3.33
C ALA A 462 4.70 -53.74 -2.01
N GLN A 463 4.60 -53.03 -0.87
CA GLN A 463 4.85 -53.54 0.49
C GLN A 463 6.31 -53.91 0.82
N GLN A 464 7.25 -53.67 -0.08
CA GLN A 464 8.68 -53.79 0.25
C GLN A 464 9.10 -52.63 1.16
N GLU A 465 9.80 -52.94 2.26
CA GLU A 465 10.43 -51.93 3.10
C GLU A 465 11.50 -51.17 2.30
N LEU A 466 11.45 -49.85 2.39
CA LEU A 466 12.42 -48.95 1.77
C LEU A 466 13.29 -48.33 2.87
N VAL A 467 14.59 -48.58 2.80
CA VAL A 467 15.59 -47.85 3.57
C VAL A 467 16.32 -46.91 2.62
N PHE A 468 16.45 -45.65 3.01
CA PHE A 468 17.30 -44.70 2.31
C PHE A 468 18.20 -43.98 3.31
N ASP A 469 19.47 -43.86 2.92
CA ASP A 469 20.49 -43.23 3.75
C ASP A 469 20.53 -41.74 3.42
N VAL A 470 20.25 -40.91 4.42
CA VAL A 470 20.42 -39.46 4.33
C VAL A 470 21.70 -39.06 5.02
N SER A 471 22.64 -38.51 4.26
CA SER A 471 23.87 -37.92 4.78
C SER A 471 23.83 -36.40 4.64
N VAL A 472 23.92 -35.70 5.76
CA VAL A 472 24.08 -34.24 5.81
C VAL A 472 25.53 -33.94 6.15
N ILE A 473 26.27 -33.41 5.18
CA ILE A 473 27.71 -33.13 5.30
C ILE A 473 27.88 -31.62 5.44
N SER A 474 28.45 -31.17 6.56
CA SER A 474 28.88 -29.77 6.71
C SER A 474 30.20 -29.56 5.98
N ASN A 475 30.21 -28.65 5.01
CA ASN A 475 31.43 -28.10 4.41
C ASN A 475 31.80 -26.73 5.00
N SER A 476 31.11 -26.32 6.07
CA SER A 476 31.33 -25.04 6.75
C SER A 476 32.54 -25.10 7.67
N ASN A 477 33.35 -24.02 7.68
CA ASN A 477 34.43 -23.82 8.66
C ASN A 477 33.90 -23.37 10.05
N GLN A 478 32.58 -23.30 10.23
CA GLN A 478 31.89 -22.93 11.48
C GLN A 478 30.76 -23.91 11.77
N ASP A 479 30.45 -24.07 13.06
CA ASP A 479 29.33 -24.90 13.52
C ASP A 479 28.00 -24.44 12.93
N LEU A 480 27.30 -25.37 12.29
CA LEU A 480 25.95 -25.14 11.80
C LEU A 480 24.96 -25.40 12.94
N LYS A 481 24.15 -24.41 13.27
CA LYS A 481 23.14 -24.50 14.34
C LYS A 481 21.76 -24.69 13.74
N ASN A 482 20.90 -25.46 14.43
CA ASN A 482 19.51 -25.72 14.03
C ASN A 482 19.37 -26.38 12.65
N VAL A 483 20.25 -27.33 12.30
CA VAL A 483 20.13 -28.12 11.07
C VAL A 483 18.95 -29.08 11.21
N ILE A 484 17.94 -28.94 10.36
CA ILE A 484 16.71 -29.75 10.38
C ILE A 484 16.62 -30.52 9.07
N LEU A 485 16.45 -31.84 9.15
CA LEU A 485 16.10 -32.69 8.03
C LEU A 485 14.57 -32.86 8.00
N GLU A 486 13.93 -32.41 6.92
CA GLU A 486 12.51 -32.66 6.66
C GLU A 486 12.37 -33.66 5.51
N ALA A 487 11.67 -34.76 5.75
CA ALA A 487 11.30 -35.73 4.73
C ALA A 487 9.77 -35.79 4.63
N GLN A 488 9.24 -35.58 3.42
CA GLN A 488 7.81 -35.68 3.15
C GLN A 488 7.51 -37.00 2.45
N TYR A 489 6.65 -37.80 3.07
CA TYR A 489 6.26 -39.10 2.55
C TYR A 489 4.90 -39.01 1.85
N PRO A 490 4.70 -39.69 0.72
CA PRO A 490 3.41 -39.72 0.05
C PRO A 490 2.34 -40.40 0.91
N PHE A 491 1.08 -40.07 0.64
CA PHE A 491 -0.07 -40.63 1.35
C PHE A 491 -0.06 -42.18 1.33
N GLY A 492 -0.25 -42.80 2.49
CA GLY A 492 -0.27 -44.27 2.64
C GLY A 492 1.06 -44.91 3.05
N PHE A 493 2.15 -44.15 3.16
CA PHE A 493 3.41 -44.64 3.71
C PHE A 493 3.41 -44.62 5.25
N THR A 494 3.92 -45.68 5.86
CA THR A 494 4.15 -45.77 7.31
C THR A 494 5.65 -45.66 7.55
N VAL A 495 6.07 -44.72 8.40
CA VAL A 495 7.47 -44.51 8.76
C VAL A 495 7.74 -45.22 10.07
N THR A 496 8.74 -46.08 10.08
CA THR A 496 9.30 -46.72 11.29
C THR A 496 10.63 -46.04 11.59
N GLU A 497 10.80 -45.56 12.84
CA GLU A 497 12.05 -44.94 13.31
C GLU A 497 13.10 -45.96 13.72
#